data_AF-A0A9N9CM00-F1
#
_entry.id   AF-A0A9N9CM00-F1
#
_cell.length_a   1.000
_cell.length_b   1.000
_cell.length_c   1.000
_cell.angle_alpha   90.00
_cell.angle_beta   90.00
_cell.angle_gamma   90.00
#
_symmetry.space_group_name_H-M   'P 1'
#
loop_
_entity.id
_entity.type
_entity.pdbx_description
1 polymer ?
#
loop_
_entity_poly.entity_id
_entity_poly.type
_entity_poly.pdbx_seq_one_letter_code
_entity_poly.pdbx_strand_id
1 'polypeptide(L)'
;MQGTAKLHPSGSIIKQYLKPFILRIHPDFFHKYPREKRINAASLQKLYEVIGPLIPKRAVSTSQINVDSKVELEFHYKHEDELKKVQCSIATPRPYNRSFALWQTTYDFLSLCHQVGVHIDTQVFDQVEQQLEEFTKYKGINQGKSLREIFVEELKQSLALDQTSTASIRNKTRHDHDQWLLNEFADSNQLLFFGESLSQEQKLIFMNTAYNYLLNNKIKETWWNKVPVIVINAREQSNFKSGVIVMNYDITEEDLAEYLNQNLKRIRLEYQDIVAKKLQRQ
;
A
#
# COMPACT_ATOMS: atom_id res chain seq x y z
N MET A 1 -8.65 3.59 26.69
CA MET A 1 -9.37 2.44 26.11
C MET A 1 -8.70 2.09 24.79
N GLN A 2 -7.97 0.98 24.74
CA GLN A 2 -7.23 0.55 23.54
C GLN A 2 -8.23 -0.03 22.53
N GLY A 3 -8.41 0.65 21.40
CA GLY A 3 -9.22 0.16 20.30
C GLY A 3 -8.57 -1.08 19.70
N THR A 4 -9.22 -2.22 19.83
CA THR A 4 -8.82 -3.45 19.14
C THR A 4 -9.13 -3.28 17.66
N ALA A 5 -8.11 -2.98 16.86
CA ALA A 5 -8.22 -3.03 15.40
C ALA A 5 -8.78 -4.41 15.01
N LYS A 6 -10.02 -4.43 14.48
CA LYS A 6 -10.65 -5.66 13.99
C LYS A 6 -9.79 -6.21 12.86
N LEU A 7 -9.26 -7.42 13.03
CA LEU A 7 -8.50 -8.12 12.00
C LEU A 7 -9.39 -8.29 10.76
N HIS A 8 -8.82 -8.02 9.57
CA HIS A 8 -9.42 -8.48 8.33
C HIS A 8 -9.58 -10.01 8.39
N PRO A 9 -10.71 -10.60 7.93
CA PRO A 9 -11.00 -12.03 8.07
C PRO A 9 -9.85 -12.93 7.57
N SER A 10 -9.22 -12.53 6.47
CA SER A 10 -8.07 -13.22 5.89
C SER A 10 -6.83 -13.29 6.81
N GLY A 11 -6.54 -12.23 7.57
CA GLY A 11 -5.43 -12.20 8.52
C GLY A 11 -5.66 -13.12 9.74
N SER A 12 -6.91 -13.34 10.13
CA SER A 12 -7.27 -14.30 11.18
C SER A 12 -7.00 -15.74 10.73
N ILE A 13 -7.34 -16.07 9.48
CA ILE A 13 -7.09 -17.38 8.87
C ILE A 13 -5.59 -17.66 8.79
N ILE A 14 -4.80 -16.72 8.26
CA ILE A 14 -3.33 -16.88 8.19
C ILE A 14 -2.75 -17.16 9.57
N LYS A 15 -3.16 -16.40 10.59
CA LYS A 15 -2.65 -16.55 11.96
C LYS A 15 -2.95 -17.93 12.57
N GLN A 16 -4.09 -18.53 12.24
CA GLN A 16 -4.48 -19.85 12.74
C GLN A 16 -3.52 -20.95 12.25
N TYR A 17 -3.11 -20.89 10.98
CA TYR A 17 -2.28 -21.93 10.35
C TYR A 17 -0.78 -21.62 10.35
N LEU A 18 -0.38 -20.39 10.66
CA LEU A 18 1.02 -19.97 10.71
C LEU A 18 1.85 -20.73 11.74
N LYS A 19 1.34 -20.94 12.95
CA LYS A 19 2.09 -21.69 13.98
C LYS A 19 2.30 -23.17 13.60
N PRO A 20 1.27 -23.92 13.19
CA PRO A 20 1.45 -25.28 12.66
C PRO A 20 2.44 -25.36 11.49
N PHE A 21 2.37 -24.40 10.56
CA PHE A 21 3.28 -24.32 9.43
C PHE A 21 4.73 -24.14 9.87
N ILE A 22 5.01 -23.15 10.71
CA ILE A 22 6.37 -22.87 11.21
C ILE A 22 6.96 -24.09 11.90
N LEU A 23 6.18 -24.82 12.70
CA LEU A 23 6.67 -26.01 13.39
C LEU A 23 7.18 -27.12 12.46
N ARG A 24 6.77 -27.12 11.18
CA ARG A 24 7.25 -28.09 10.18
C ARG A 24 8.52 -27.65 9.46
N ILE A 25 8.71 -26.34 9.30
CA ILE A 25 9.78 -25.77 8.45
C ILE A 25 10.80 -24.94 9.24
N HIS A 26 10.66 -24.81 10.56
CA HIS A 26 11.52 -23.94 11.35
C HIS A 26 12.99 -24.30 11.17
N PRO A 27 13.89 -23.32 10.88
CA PRO A 27 15.29 -23.57 10.57
C PRO A 27 16.03 -24.33 11.69
N ASP A 28 15.59 -24.18 12.94
CA ASP A 28 16.22 -24.92 14.05
C ASP A 28 15.98 -26.43 13.99
N PHE A 29 14.97 -26.94 13.29
CA PHE A 29 14.81 -28.39 13.13
C PHE A 29 15.81 -29.02 12.13
N PHE A 30 16.64 -28.19 11.47
CA PHE A 30 17.57 -28.56 10.41
C PHE A 30 19.05 -28.46 10.85
N HIS A 31 19.37 -28.74 12.12
CA HIS A 31 20.76 -28.73 12.61
C HIS A 31 21.72 -29.60 11.78
N LYS A 32 21.25 -30.73 11.26
CA LYS A 32 22.03 -31.66 10.41
C LYS A 32 22.17 -31.20 8.94
N TYR A 33 21.42 -30.18 8.54
CA TYR A 33 21.23 -29.75 7.14
C TYR A 33 21.42 -28.22 7.04
N PRO A 34 22.68 -27.73 7.10
CA PRO A 34 22.96 -26.30 7.25
C PRO A 34 22.55 -25.47 6.03
N ARG A 35 22.49 -26.07 4.83
CA ARG A 35 22.05 -25.38 3.61
C ARG A 35 20.54 -25.11 3.67
N GLU A 36 19.78 -26.13 4.01
CA GLU A 36 18.32 -26.13 4.10
C GLU A 36 17.86 -25.26 5.27
N LYS A 37 18.62 -25.27 6.38
CA LYS A 37 18.45 -24.32 7.48
C LYS A 37 18.50 -22.87 6.98
N ARG A 38 19.47 -22.52 6.14
CA ARG A 38 19.60 -21.15 5.58
C ARG A 38 18.47 -20.82 4.62
N ILE A 39 18.09 -21.76 3.74
CA ILE A 39 16.99 -21.57 2.78
C ILE A 39 15.69 -21.33 3.53
N ASN A 40 15.35 -22.16 4.52
CA ASN A 40 14.13 -22.00 5.31
C ASN A 40 14.12 -20.69 6.08
N ALA A 41 15.25 -20.27 6.65
CA ALA A 41 15.34 -18.98 7.35
C ALA A 41 15.07 -17.80 6.40
N ALA A 42 15.70 -17.80 5.21
CA ALA A 42 15.51 -16.75 4.22
C ALA A 42 14.08 -16.73 3.66
N SER A 43 13.51 -17.89 3.33
CA SER A 43 12.13 -18.01 2.84
C SER A 43 11.10 -17.64 3.91
N LEU A 44 11.34 -17.98 5.18
CA LEU A 44 10.48 -17.54 6.29
C LEU A 44 10.49 -16.02 6.42
N GLN A 45 11.67 -15.40 6.33
CA GLN A 45 11.78 -13.94 6.40
C GLN A 45 10.97 -13.28 5.27
N LYS A 46 11.17 -13.73 4.02
CA LYS A 46 10.39 -13.25 2.86
C LYS A 46 8.89 -13.46 3.04
N LEU A 47 8.48 -14.63 3.56
CA LEU A 47 7.08 -14.91 3.85
C LEU A 47 6.52 -13.89 4.86
N TYR A 48 7.24 -13.61 5.94
CA TYR A 48 6.85 -12.60 6.93
C TYR A 48 6.80 -11.19 6.37
N GLU A 49 7.62 -10.84 5.39
CA GLU A 49 7.53 -9.54 4.70
C GLU A 49 6.22 -9.43 3.92
N VAL A 50 5.75 -10.52 3.29
CA VAL A 50 4.49 -10.54 2.52
C VAL A 50 3.24 -10.62 3.42
N ILE A 51 3.24 -11.50 4.43
CA ILE A 51 2.07 -11.70 5.31
C ILE A 51 2.06 -10.77 6.52
N GLY A 52 3.21 -10.16 6.87
CA GLY A 52 3.38 -9.28 8.02
C GLY A 52 2.40 -8.11 8.07
N PRO A 53 2.19 -7.37 6.95
CA PRO A 53 1.18 -6.32 6.87
C PRO A 53 -0.25 -6.82 7.16
N LEU A 54 -0.50 -8.13 7.13
CA LEU A 54 -1.80 -8.76 7.33
C LEU A 54 -2.01 -9.20 8.79
N ILE A 55 -0.95 -9.20 9.60
CA ILE A 55 -0.95 -9.65 10.99
C ILE A 55 -0.70 -8.44 11.91
N PRO A 56 -1.74 -7.90 12.58
CA PRO A 56 -1.70 -6.60 13.27
C PRO A 56 -0.76 -6.47 14.49
N LYS A 57 0.05 -7.49 14.80
CA LYS A 57 0.95 -7.47 15.97
C LYS A 57 2.44 -7.39 15.62
N ARG A 58 2.83 -7.35 14.35
CA ARG A 58 4.23 -7.12 13.94
C ARG A 58 4.27 -5.97 12.95
N ALA A 59 4.48 -4.76 13.45
CA ALA A 59 5.02 -3.67 12.65
C ALA A 59 6.47 -4.03 12.32
N VAL A 60 6.68 -4.84 11.29
CA VAL A 60 8.01 -5.02 10.70
C VAL A 60 8.22 -3.81 9.80
N SER A 61 9.35 -3.13 9.98
CA SER A 61 9.77 -2.00 9.17
C SER A 61 9.62 -2.37 7.68
N THR A 62 8.68 -1.70 7.01
CA THR A 62 8.36 -1.86 5.59
C THR A 62 9.56 -1.45 4.75
N SER A 63 10.51 -2.37 4.63
CA SER A 63 11.57 -2.30 3.64
C SER A 63 10.89 -2.58 2.31
N GLN A 64 10.81 -1.55 1.46
CA GLN A 64 10.39 -1.52 0.06
C GLN A 64 10.01 -2.89 -0.53
N ILE A 65 8.77 -3.36 -0.26
CA ILE A 65 8.22 -4.51 -0.98
C ILE A 65 8.00 -4.02 -2.41
N ASN A 66 8.78 -4.55 -3.34
CA ASN A 66 8.65 -4.24 -4.75
C ASN A 66 7.24 -4.67 -5.20
N VAL A 67 6.41 -3.70 -5.55
CA VAL A 67 4.94 -3.82 -5.60
C VAL A 67 4.44 -4.68 -6.78
N ASP A 68 5.33 -5.15 -7.66
CA ASP A 68 4.97 -5.80 -8.92
C ASP A 68 5.51 -7.22 -9.14
N SER A 69 5.90 -7.94 -8.08
CA SER A 69 6.56 -9.25 -8.24
C SER A 69 5.91 -10.36 -7.41
N LYS A 70 5.67 -11.52 -8.05
CA LYS A 70 5.47 -12.78 -7.32
C LYS A 70 6.76 -13.07 -6.54
N VAL A 71 6.64 -13.42 -5.26
CA VAL A 71 7.78 -13.80 -4.43
C VAL A 71 7.94 -15.31 -4.48
N GLU A 72 9.06 -15.77 -5.04
CA GLU A 72 9.44 -17.19 -5.03
C GLU A 72 9.98 -17.57 -3.64
N LEU A 73 9.39 -18.61 -3.07
CA LEU A 73 9.74 -19.18 -1.78
C LEU A 73 10.07 -20.66 -1.93
N GLU A 74 11.09 -21.10 -1.21
CA GLU A 74 11.48 -22.51 -1.12
C GLU A 74 11.55 -22.93 0.35
N PHE A 75 10.85 -24.01 0.69
CA PHE A 75 10.83 -24.58 2.03
C PHE A 75 11.18 -26.06 2.00
N HIS A 76 12.04 -26.46 2.93
CA HIS A 76 12.34 -27.85 3.23
C HIS A 76 11.57 -28.27 4.48
N TYR A 77 11.00 -29.47 4.46
CA TYR A 77 10.27 -30.05 5.60
C TYR A 77 10.57 -31.54 5.73
N LYS A 78 10.38 -32.09 6.92
CA LYS A 78 10.53 -33.53 7.17
C LYS A 78 9.17 -34.21 7.13
N HIS A 79 9.05 -35.28 6.36
CA HIS A 79 7.87 -36.12 6.29
C HIS A 79 8.32 -37.58 6.30
N GLU A 80 7.90 -38.35 7.30
CA GLU A 80 8.25 -39.79 7.42
C GLU A 80 9.75 -40.04 7.27
N ASP A 81 10.56 -39.27 8.01
CA ASP A 81 12.03 -39.31 8.02
C ASP A 81 12.75 -38.90 6.72
N GLU A 82 12.01 -38.60 5.65
CA GLU A 82 12.56 -38.04 4.42
C GLU A 82 12.51 -36.50 4.40
N LEU A 83 13.54 -35.91 3.79
CA LEU A 83 13.64 -34.48 3.56
C LEU A 83 12.93 -34.14 2.25
N LYS A 84 11.78 -33.46 2.36
CA LYS A 84 11.00 -33.00 1.21
C LYS A 84 11.18 -31.50 0.99
N LYS A 85 10.91 -31.04 -0.23
CA LYS A 85 10.97 -29.63 -0.62
C LYS A 85 9.65 -29.17 -1.23
N VAL A 86 9.28 -27.92 -0.96
CA VAL A 86 8.16 -27.21 -1.58
C VAL A 86 8.67 -25.91 -2.15
N GLN A 87 8.32 -25.63 -3.41
CA GLN A 87 8.57 -24.34 -4.05
C GLN A 87 7.21 -23.72 -4.39
N CYS A 88 7.01 -22.47 -4.00
CA CYS A 88 5.79 -21.74 -4.29
C CYS A 88 6.08 -20.28 -4.67
N SER A 89 5.12 -19.67 -5.35
CA SER A 89 5.15 -18.24 -5.67
C SER A 89 3.96 -17.59 -5.00
N ILE A 90 4.20 -16.66 -4.07
CA ILE A 90 3.12 -15.93 -3.38
C ILE A 90 2.95 -14.57 -4.05
N ALA A 91 1.70 -14.20 -4.37
CA ALA A 91 1.38 -12.88 -4.89
C ALA A 91 1.60 -11.79 -3.83
N THR A 92 2.26 -10.69 -4.20
CA THR A 92 2.32 -9.49 -3.36
C THR A 92 1.01 -8.70 -3.47
N PRO A 93 0.55 -8.09 -2.35
CA PRO A 93 -0.64 -7.27 -2.39
C PRO A 93 -0.44 -6.03 -3.27
N ARG A 94 -1.12 -5.98 -4.43
CA ARG A 94 -1.14 -4.80 -5.31
C ARG A 94 -2.00 -3.68 -4.71
N PRO A 95 -1.64 -2.41 -4.89
CA PRO A 95 -2.35 -1.27 -4.31
C PRO A 95 -3.77 -1.09 -4.88
N TYR A 96 -3.99 -1.48 -6.14
CA TYR A 96 -5.26 -1.22 -6.84
C TYR A 96 -6.39 -2.23 -6.56
N ASN A 97 -6.10 -3.36 -5.89
CA ASN A 97 -7.15 -4.29 -5.45
C ASN A 97 -6.71 -5.03 -4.19
N ARG A 98 -6.63 -4.27 -3.09
CA ARG A 98 -6.14 -4.74 -1.80
C ARG A 98 -6.92 -5.98 -1.34
N SER A 99 -8.25 -5.97 -1.39
CA SER A 99 -9.08 -7.08 -0.93
C SER A 99 -8.87 -8.38 -1.71
N PHE A 100 -8.87 -8.34 -3.05
CA PHE A 100 -8.60 -9.53 -3.86
C PHE A 100 -7.18 -10.06 -3.62
N ALA A 101 -6.19 -9.17 -3.59
CA ALA A 101 -4.82 -9.59 -3.39
C ALA A 101 -4.60 -10.20 -2.00
N LEU A 102 -5.29 -9.69 -0.96
CA LEU A 102 -5.31 -10.28 0.37
C LEU A 102 -5.84 -11.72 0.38
N TRP A 103 -6.95 -11.97 -0.30
CA TRP A 103 -7.53 -13.30 -0.40
C TRP A 103 -6.68 -14.25 -1.25
N GLN A 104 -6.06 -13.74 -2.32
CA GLN A 104 -5.12 -14.50 -3.13
C GLN A 104 -3.88 -14.90 -2.32
N THR A 105 -3.25 -13.97 -1.60
CA THR A 105 -2.11 -14.26 -0.71
C THR A 105 -2.51 -15.27 0.37
N THR A 106 -3.75 -15.22 0.87
CA THR A 106 -4.26 -16.17 1.86
C THR A 106 -4.44 -17.56 1.26
N TYR A 107 -4.99 -17.65 0.06
CA TYR A 107 -5.12 -18.90 -0.69
C TYR A 107 -3.75 -19.54 -0.97
N ASP A 108 -2.81 -18.75 -1.49
CA ASP A 108 -1.44 -19.21 -1.78
C ASP A 108 -0.77 -19.76 -0.50
N PHE A 109 -0.98 -19.09 0.64
CA PHE A 109 -0.48 -19.52 1.94
C PHE A 109 -1.14 -20.82 2.46
N LEU A 110 -2.45 -20.97 2.30
CA LEU A 110 -3.14 -22.20 2.68
C LEU A 110 -2.72 -23.38 1.80
N SER A 111 -2.56 -23.16 0.49
CA SER A 111 -2.04 -24.17 -0.43
C SER A 111 -0.64 -24.64 0.01
N LEU A 112 0.22 -23.70 0.40
CA LEU A 112 1.54 -24.01 0.95
C LEU A 112 1.46 -24.83 2.26
N CYS A 113 0.54 -24.47 3.16
CA CYS A 113 0.32 -25.23 4.40
C CYS A 113 -0.10 -26.68 4.10
N HIS A 114 -1.00 -26.87 3.13
CA HIS A 114 -1.46 -28.20 2.72
C HIS A 114 -0.31 -29.04 2.14
N GLN A 115 0.52 -28.46 1.27
CA GLN A 115 1.67 -29.15 0.66
C GLN A 115 2.72 -29.60 1.69
N VAL A 116 2.89 -28.84 2.77
CA VAL A 116 3.80 -29.18 3.89
C VAL A 116 3.15 -30.19 4.87
N GLY A 117 1.92 -30.63 4.62
CA GLY A 117 1.21 -31.61 5.43
C GLY A 117 0.59 -31.02 6.70
N VAL A 118 0.31 -29.71 6.72
CA VAL A 118 -0.55 -29.10 7.74
C VAL A 118 -1.99 -29.39 7.38
N HIS A 119 -2.73 -30.00 8.31
CA HIS A 119 -4.16 -30.23 8.11
C HIS A 119 -4.91 -28.90 8.17
N ILE A 120 -5.61 -28.58 7.08
CA ILE A 120 -6.46 -27.39 6.95
C ILE A 120 -7.88 -27.90 6.80
N ASP A 121 -8.80 -27.28 7.52
CA ASP A 121 -10.22 -27.59 7.39
C ASP A 121 -10.71 -27.23 5.98
N THR A 122 -11.35 -28.17 5.31
CA THR A 122 -11.91 -27.99 3.96
C THR A 122 -12.85 -26.79 3.90
N GLN A 123 -13.61 -26.52 4.98
CA GLN A 123 -14.50 -25.36 5.03
C GLN A 123 -13.77 -24.02 4.90
N VAL A 124 -12.52 -23.94 5.36
CA VAL A 124 -11.71 -22.72 5.27
C VAL A 124 -11.19 -22.52 3.84
N PHE A 125 -10.85 -23.60 3.14
CA PHE A 125 -10.53 -23.53 1.72
C PHE A 125 -11.75 -23.07 0.91
N ASP A 126 -12.91 -23.69 1.13
CA ASP A 126 -14.15 -23.36 0.44
C ASP A 126 -14.55 -21.89 0.66
N GLN A 127 -14.36 -21.37 1.87
CA GLN A 127 -14.61 -19.95 2.18
C GLN A 127 -13.67 -19.01 1.39
N VAL A 128 -12.38 -19.32 1.34
CA VAL A 128 -11.40 -18.49 0.62
C VAL A 128 -11.63 -18.57 -0.89
N GLU A 129 -11.98 -19.76 -1.40
CA GLU A 129 -12.30 -20.00 -2.80
C GLU A 129 -13.60 -19.30 -3.21
N GLN A 130 -14.66 -19.38 -2.40
CA GLN A 130 -15.90 -18.62 -2.64
C GLN A 130 -15.66 -17.12 -2.69
N GLN A 131 -14.83 -16.57 -1.79
CA GLN A 131 -14.49 -15.15 -1.82
C GLN A 131 -13.69 -14.79 -3.08
N LEU A 132 -12.73 -15.61 -3.49
CA LEU A 132 -12.01 -15.42 -4.76
C LEU A 132 -12.94 -15.55 -5.98
N GLU A 133 -13.87 -16.49 -5.95
CA GLU A 133 -14.90 -16.68 -6.98
C GLU A 133 -15.86 -15.50 -7.08
N GLU A 134 -16.26 -14.91 -5.97
CA GLU A 134 -17.07 -13.68 -5.99
C GLU A 134 -16.31 -12.58 -6.74
N PHE A 135 -15.04 -12.37 -6.43
CA PHE A 135 -14.20 -11.39 -7.15
C PHE A 135 -13.96 -11.74 -8.62
N THR A 136 -13.92 -13.03 -9.00
CA THR A 136 -13.74 -13.44 -10.41
C THR A 136 -15.06 -13.49 -11.19
N LYS A 137 -16.21 -13.78 -10.58
CA LYS A 137 -17.55 -13.71 -11.22
C LYS A 137 -17.90 -12.28 -11.61
N TYR A 138 -17.51 -11.29 -10.81
CA TYR A 138 -17.59 -9.88 -11.22
C TYR A 138 -16.70 -9.54 -12.43
N LYS A 139 -15.63 -10.30 -12.69
CA LYS A 139 -14.78 -10.17 -13.90
C LYS A 139 -15.16 -11.12 -15.05
N GLY A 140 -15.88 -12.21 -14.77
CA GLY A 140 -16.23 -13.27 -15.71
C GLY A 140 -17.35 -12.90 -16.70
N ILE A 141 -18.10 -11.83 -16.45
CA ILE A 141 -19.08 -11.28 -17.40
C ILE A 141 -18.38 -10.59 -18.61
N ASN A 142 -17.06 -10.38 -18.55
CA ASN A 142 -16.33 -9.56 -19.53
C ASN A 142 -15.44 -10.34 -20.52
N GLN A 143 -15.62 -11.66 -20.68
CA GLN A 143 -14.84 -12.45 -21.64
C GLN A 143 -15.22 -12.28 -23.13
N GLY A 144 -15.98 -11.24 -23.50
CA GLY A 144 -16.30 -10.93 -24.91
C GLY A 144 -16.24 -9.44 -25.28
N LYS A 145 -15.86 -8.57 -24.34
CA LYS A 145 -15.90 -7.12 -24.55
C LYS A 145 -14.51 -6.58 -24.89
N SER A 146 -14.42 -5.77 -25.92
CA SER A 146 -13.19 -5.05 -26.25
C SER A 146 -12.78 -4.14 -25.08
N LEU A 147 -11.49 -3.83 -24.95
CA LEU A 147 -10.98 -2.90 -23.92
C LEU A 147 -11.73 -1.56 -23.89
N ARG A 148 -12.26 -1.12 -25.03
CA ARG A 148 -13.09 0.08 -25.18
C ARG A 148 -14.47 -0.11 -24.57
N GLU A 149 -15.09 -1.27 -24.72
CA GLU A 149 -16.38 -1.59 -24.10
C GLU A 149 -16.26 -1.77 -22.59
N ILE A 150 -15.17 -2.39 -22.11
CA ILE A 150 -14.85 -2.45 -20.68
C ILE A 150 -14.71 -1.03 -20.13
N PHE A 151 -13.94 -0.17 -20.80
CA PHE A 151 -13.79 1.23 -20.38
C PHE A 151 -15.11 2.01 -20.42
N VAL A 152 -15.94 1.83 -21.44
CA VAL A 152 -17.24 2.51 -21.58
C VAL A 152 -18.26 1.98 -20.58
N GLU A 153 -18.24 0.70 -20.22
CA GLU A 153 -19.09 0.16 -19.16
C GLU A 153 -18.63 0.58 -17.77
N GLU A 154 -17.32 0.58 -17.49
CA GLU A 154 -16.78 1.08 -16.22
C GLU A 154 -17.14 2.57 -16.05
N LEU A 155 -17.05 3.35 -17.14
CA LEU A 155 -17.39 4.77 -17.18
C LEU A 155 -18.92 4.99 -17.09
N LYS A 156 -19.74 4.08 -17.62
CA LYS A 156 -21.21 4.10 -17.44
C LYS A 156 -21.62 3.64 -16.05
N GLN A 157 -20.95 2.69 -15.43
CA GLN A 157 -21.21 2.25 -14.06
C GLN A 157 -20.79 3.33 -13.05
N SER A 158 -19.65 3.99 -13.28
CA SER A 158 -19.23 5.14 -12.47
C SER A 158 -20.22 6.31 -12.58
N LEU A 159 -20.81 6.53 -13.76
CA LEU A 159 -21.82 7.58 -13.98
C LEU A 159 -23.25 7.17 -13.62
N ALA A 160 -23.60 5.88 -13.59
CA ALA A 160 -24.93 5.39 -13.20
C ALA A 160 -25.09 5.30 -11.67
N LEU A 161 -24.00 5.06 -10.94
CA LEU A 161 -23.92 5.25 -9.48
C LEU A 161 -24.17 6.72 -9.08
N ASP A 162 -23.96 7.67 -10.00
CA ASP A 162 -24.23 9.10 -9.77
C ASP A 162 -25.70 9.51 -10.02
N GLN A 163 -26.55 8.67 -10.62
CA GLN A 163 -27.88 9.14 -11.11
C GLN A 163 -29.12 8.56 -10.42
N THR A 164 -29.04 7.50 -9.59
CA THR A 164 -30.25 6.89 -9.00
C THR A 164 -30.46 7.12 -7.50
N SER A 165 -29.72 8.01 -6.84
CA SER A 165 -29.95 8.32 -5.41
C SER A 165 -29.61 9.76 -5.03
N THR A 166 -30.30 10.69 -5.68
CA THR A 166 -30.29 12.12 -5.39
C THR A 166 -31.04 12.42 -4.08
N ALA A 167 -30.33 12.43 -2.94
CA ALA A 167 -30.48 13.42 -1.85
C ALA A 167 -29.78 13.01 -0.54
N SER A 168 -29.67 11.72 -0.22
CA SER A 168 -29.31 11.28 1.16
C SER A 168 -27.84 10.84 1.35
N ILE A 169 -27.12 10.49 0.28
CA ILE A 169 -25.77 9.87 0.36
C ILE A 169 -24.61 10.88 0.18
N ARG A 170 -24.89 12.11 -0.27
CA ARG A 170 -23.86 13.11 -0.65
C ARG A 170 -22.91 13.52 0.47
N ASN A 171 -23.31 13.34 1.73
CA ASN A 171 -22.49 13.72 2.89
C ASN A 171 -21.55 12.59 3.37
N LYS A 172 -21.77 11.33 2.95
CA LYS A 172 -20.97 10.19 3.43
C LYS A 172 -19.70 9.97 2.59
N THR A 173 -19.81 9.99 1.27
CA THR A 173 -18.67 9.76 0.35
C THR A 173 -17.67 10.92 0.30
N ARG A 174 -18.14 12.16 0.49
CA ARG A 174 -17.26 13.33 0.55
C ARG A 174 -16.39 13.28 1.81
N HIS A 175 -16.96 12.91 2.95
CA HIS A 175 -16.23 12.76 4.20
C HIS A 175 -15.16 11.66 4.13
N ASP A 176 -15.46 10.53 3.47
CA ASP A 176 -14.49 9.44 3.31
C ASP A 176 -13.32 9.83 2.38
N HIS A 177 -13.58 10.59 1.30
CA HIS A 177 -12.52 11.10 0.43
C HIS A 177 -11.68 12.18 1.11
N ASP A 178 -12.31 13.10 1.83
CA ASP A 178 -11.63 14.17 2.56
C ASP A 178 -10.76 13.61 3.68
N GLN A 179 -11.23 12.56 4.38
CA GLN A 179 -10.43 11.83 5.36
C GLN A 179 -9.25 11.10 4.72
N TRP A 180 -9.43 10.49 3.55
CA TRP A 180 -8.33 9.84 2.84
C TRP A 180 -7.24 10.86 2.42
N LEU A 181 -7.64 12.01 1.88
CA LEU A 181 -6.71 13.07 1.48
C LEU A 181 -5.89 13.60 2.66
N LEU A 182 -6.52 13.82 3.81
CA LEU A 182 -5.86 14.36 4.99
C LEU A 182 -5.04 13.33 5.78
N ASN A 183 -5.44 12.05 5.76
CA ASN A 183 -4.75 11.02 6.54
C ASN A 183 -3.77 10.21 5.68
N GLU A 184 -4.19 9.63 4.55
CA GLU A 184 -3.30 8.76 3.79
C GLU A 184 -2.42 9.54 2.81
N PHE A 185 -2.99 10.51 2.10
CA PHE A 185 -2.23 11.26 1.09
C PHE A 185 -1.28 12.29 1.72
N ALA A 186 -1.66 12.95 2.82
CA ALA A 186 -0.76 13.82 3.57
C ALA A 186 0.41 13.04 4.17
N ASP A 187 0.15 11.90 4.81
CA ASP A 187 1.17 11.04 5.45
C ASP A 187 2.13 10.43 4.43
N SER A 188 1.72 10.33 3.16
CA SER A 188 2.61 9.93 2.08
C SER A 188 3.80 10.89 1.90
N ASN A 189 3.69 12.13 2.37
CA ASN A 189 4.73 13.16 2.27
C ASN A 189 5.25 13.63 3.63
N GLN A 190 6.31 12.98 4.09
CA GLN A 190 7.01 13.33 5.35
C GLN A 190 7.66 14.71 5.33
N LEU A 191 7.76 15.35 4.16
CA LEU A 191 8.33 16.69 3.98
C LEU A 191 7.24 17.76 3.78
N LEU A 192 5.97 17.42 3.97
CA LEU A 192 4.85 18.35 3.94
C LEU A 192 4.56 18.90 5.34
N PHE A 193 4.46 20.22 5.45
CA PHE A 193 4.16 20.93 6.68
C PHE A 193 3.01 21.91 6.43
N PHE A 194 2.09 22.00 7.38
CA PHE A 194 1.01 22.98 7.37
C PHE A 194 1.26 24.03 8.45
N GLY A 195 1.05 25.30 8.11
CA GLY A 195 1.05 26.41 9.06
C GLY A 195 0.00 26.20 10.15
N GLU A 196 0.31 26.66 11.36
CA GLU A 196 -0.54 26.48 12.55
C GLU A 196 -1.87 27.22 12.42
N SER A 197 -1.93 28.27 11.60
CA SER A 197 -3.16 29.04 11.35
C SER A 197 -4.15 28.38 10.39
N LEU A 198 -3.78 27.26 9.75
CA LEU A 198 -4.63 26.61 8.76
C LEU A 198 -5.70 25.73 9.39
N SER A 199 -6.95 25.99 9.04
CA SER A 199 -8.08 25.13 9.38
C SER A 199 -8.02 23.80 8.60
N GLN A 200 -8.72 22.76 9.07
CA GLN A 200 -8.80 21.48 8.36
C GLN A 200 -9.37 21.63 6.93
N GLU A 201 -10.35 22.52 6.75
CA GLU A 201 -10.93 22.81 5.44
C GLU A 201 -9.89 23.42 4.48
N GLN A 202 -9.05 24.32 4.99
CA GLN A 202 -7.99 24.94 4.19
C GLN A 202 -6.91 23.93 3.79
N LYS A 203 -6.55 23.03 4.71
CA LYS A 203 -5.63 21.92 4.41
C LYS A 203 -6.21 21.03 3.32
N LEU A 204 -7.51 20.72 3.40
CA LEU A 204 -8.20 19.89 2.42
C LEU A 204 -8.21 20.52 1.02
N ILE A 205 -8.45 21.84 0.93
CA ILE A 205 -8.42 22.58 -0.34
C ILE A 205 -7.06 22.39 -1.02
N PHE A 206 -5.97 22.65 -0.29
CA PHE A 206 -4.62 22.47 -0.82
C PHE A 206 -4.37 21.02 -1.26
N MET A 207 -4.74 20.06 -0.41
CA MET A 207 -4.50 18.64 -0.67
C MET A 207 -5.23 18.14 -1.91
N ASN A 208 -6.45 18.62 -2.15
CA ASN A 208 -7.19 18.32 -3.36
C ASN A 208 -6.51 18.90 -4.61
N THR A 209 -6.09 20.16 -4.57
CA THR A 209 -5.33 20.80 -5.66
C THR A 209 -4.02 20.05 -5.95
N ALA A 210 -3.24 19.73 -4.91
CA ALA A 210 -1.98 19.01 -5.05
C ALA A 210 -2.18 17.60 -5.62
N TYR A 211 -3.21 16.89 -5.16
CA TYR A 211 -3.57 15.56 -5.66
C TYR A 211 -3.93 15.59 -7.15
N ASN A 212 -4.82 16.50 -7.54
CA ASN A 212 -5.24 16.65 -8.94
C ASN A 212 -4.06 17.04 -9.83
N TYR A 213 -3.21 17.96 -9.37
CA TYR A 213 -2.01 18.35 -10.10
C TYR A 213 -1.07 17.17 -10.36
N LEU A 214 -0.82 16.33 -9.36
CA LEU A 214 0.05 15.15 -9.50
C LEU A 214 -0.56 14.08 -10.40
N LEU A 215 -1.88 13.89 -10.33
CA LEU A 215 -2.59 12.93 -11.16
C LEU A 215 -2.59 13.33 -12.64
N ASN A 216 -2.65 14.64 -12.92
CA ASN A 216 -2.67 15.20 -14.26
C ASN A 216 -1.26 15.34 -14.88
N ASN A 217 -0.20 15.50 -14.09
CA ASN A 217 1.15 15.80 -14.56
C ASN A 217 2.14 14.61 -14.50
N LYS A 218 1.68 13.39 -14.85
CA LYS A 218 2.31 12.06 -14.64
C LYS A 218 3.80 11.83 -15.03
N ILE A 219 4.56 12.78 -15.58
CA ILE A 219 5.89 12.49 -16.17
C ILE A 219 7.00 13.50 -15.84
N LYS A 220 6.71 14.70 -15.30
CA LYS A 220 7.79 15.63 -14.91
C LYS A 220 8.26 15.30 -13.49
N GLU A 221 9.59 15.24 -13.29
CA GLU A 221 10.24 14.89 -12.02
C GLU A 221 9.43 15.33 -10.80
N THR A 222 8.74 14.38 -10.15
CA THR A 222 7.82 14.73 -9.07
C THR A 222 8.61 15.31 -7.91
N TRP A 223 8.31 16.56 -7.56
CA TRP A 223 8.85 17.31 -6.43
C TRP A 223 8.29 16.79 -5.09
N TRP A 224 7.12 16.16 -5.16
CA TRP A 224 6.48 15.45 -4.07
C TRP A 224 7.47 14.47 -3.41
N ASN A 225 7.61 14.56 -2.08
CA ASN A 225 8.56 13.80 -1.25
C ASN A 225 10.06 14.05 -1.50
N LYS A 226 10.44 15.02 -2.36
CA LYS A 226 11.86 15.31 -2.64
C LYS A 226 12.34 16.64 -2.06
N VAL A 227 11.41 17.58 -1.85
CA VAL A 227 11.70 18.91 -1.33
C VAL A 227 10.69 19.22 -0.23
N PRO A 228 11.09 19.87 0.88
CA PRO A 228 10.17 20.35 1.90
C PRO A 228 9.15 21.33 1.35
N VAL A 229 7.89 21.16 1.75
CA VAL A 229 6.75 21.94 1.29
C VAL A 229 6.02 22.46 2.51
N ILE A 230 5.84 23.78 2.59
CA ILE A 230 5.11 24.45 3.66
C ILE A 230 3.90 25.13 3.04
N VAL A 231 2.73 24.78 3.54
CA VAL A 231 1.45 25.39 3.18
C VAL A 231 1.10 26.42 4.25
N ILE A 232 0.86 27.66 3.85
CA ILE A 232 0.53 28.77 4.75
C ILE A 232 -0.70 29.54 4.29
N ASN A 233 -1.16 30.45 5.14
CA ASN A 233 -2.13 31.46 4.75
C ASN A 233 -1.41 32.62 4.06
N ALA A 234 -2.00 33.22 3.02
CA ALA A 234 -1.43 34.38 2.30
C ALA A 234 -1.09 35.57 3.20
N ARG A 235 -1.71 35.66 4.39
CA ARG A 235 -1.46 36.69 5.40
C ARG A 235 -0.21 36.42 6.26
N GLU A 236 0.34 35.21 6.23
CA GLU A 236 1.54 34.83 6.96
C GLU A 236 2.78 35.14 6.12
N GLN A 237 3.30 36.35 6.26
CA GLN A 237 4.65 36.64 5.75
C GLN A 237 5.66 35.89 6.60
N SER A 238 6.32 34.89 6.02
CA SER A 238 7.40 34.20 6.72
C SER A 238 8.69 34.28 5.92
N ASN A 239 9.78 34.66 6.60
CA ASN A 239 11.14 34.57 6.10
C ASN A 239 11.58 33.10 6.12
N PHE A 240 11.03 32.29 5.21
CA PHE A 240 11.43 30.91 5.07
C PHE A 240 12.87 30.81 4.58
N LYS A 241 13.58 29.80 5.09
CA LYS A 241 14.96 29.51 4.68
C LYS A 241 14.96 28.99 3.24
N SER A 242 16.03 29.30 2.50
CA SER A 242 16.31 28.75 1.17
C SER A 242 16.18 27.22 1.13
N GLY A 243 15.78 26.68 -0.02
CA GLY A 243 15.60 25.22 -0.19
C GLY A 243 14.26 24.65 0.29
N VAL A 244 13.25 25.48 0.54
CA VAL A 244 11.89 25.05 0.91
C VAL A 244 10.87 25.63 -0.08
N ILE A 245 9.87 24.84 -0.45
CA ILE A 245 8.72 25.28 -1.23
C ILE A 245 7.68 25.84 -0.27
N VAL A 246 7.23 27.07 -0.51
CA VAL A 246 6.21 27.74 0.28
C VAL A 246 5.04 28.06 -0.63
N MET A 247 3.85 27.64 -0.24
CA MET A 247 2.63 27.84 -1.03
C MET A 247 1.49 28.30 -0.14
N ASN A 248 0.57 29.05 -0.73
CA ASN A 248 -0.70 29.33 -0.08
C ASN A 248 -1.64 28.12 -0.22
N TYR A 249 -2.52 27.94 0.76
CA TYR A 249 -3.47 26.83 0.73
C TYR A 249 -4.49 26.92 -0.42
N ASP A 250 -4.75 28.13 -0.93
CA ASP A 250 -5.71 28.43 -2.00
C ASP A 250 -5.08 28.53 -3.39
N ILE A 251 -3.84 28.04 -3.54
CA ILE A 251 -3.15 28.00 -4.84
C ILE A 251 -3.98 27.23 -5.87
N THR A 252 -4.06 27.75 -7.09
CA THR A 252 -4.70 27.04 -8.21
C THR A 252 -3.75 26.02 -8.83
N GLU A 253 -4.27 25.07 -9.62
CA GLU A 253 -3.42 24.10 -10.32
C GLU A 253 -2.47 24.79 -11.33
N GLU A 254 -2.92 25.88 -11.95
CA GLU A 254 -2.15 26.67 -12.91
C GLU A 254 -1.01 27.41 -12.22
N ASP A 255 -1.31 28.11 -11.12
CA ASP A 255 -0.31 28.82 -10.32
C ASP A 255 0.72 27.85 -9.73
N LEU A 256 0.26 26.68 -9.28
CA LEU A 256 1.11 25.60 -8.80
C LEU A 256 2.06 25.12 -9.91
N ALA A 257 1.53 24.90 -11.12
CA ALA A 257 2.32 24.49 -12.27
C ALA A 257 3.40 25.53 -12.61
N GLU A 258 3.00 26.80 -12.68
CA GLU A 258 3.89 27.91 -13.02
C GLU A 258 4.99 28.06 -11.97
N TYR A 259 4.62 28.09 -10.69
CA TYR A 259 5.55 28.23 -9.59
C TYR A 259 6.62 27.14 -9.58
N LEU A 260 6.19 25.88 -9.75
CA LEU A 260 7.10 24.74 -9.80
C LEU A 260 8.02 24.80 -11.02
N ASN A 261 7.49 25.12 -12.20
CA ASN A 261 8.31 25.20 -13.41
C ASN A 261 9.40 26.29 -13.29
N GLN A 262 9.10 27.41 -12.64
CA GLN A 262 10.04 28.52 -12.47
C GLN A 262 11.06 28.27 -11.34
N ASN A 263 10.64 27.71 -10.21
CA ASN A 263 11.44 27.71 -8.99
C ASN A 263 12.01 26.35 -8.60
N LEU A 264 11.46 25.23 -9.07
CA LEU A 264 11.78 23.90 -8.54
C LEU A 264 13.26 23.54 -8.70
N LYS A 265 13.87 23.84 -9.86
CA LYS A 265 15.29 23.54 -10.10
C LYS A 265 16.19 24.27 -9.11
N ARG A 266 15.92 25.55 -8.87
CA ARG A 266 16.68 26.40 -7.93
C ARG A 266 16.51 25.88 -6.50
N ILE A 267 15.27 25.66 -6.06
CA ILE A 267 14.97 25.20 -4.70
C ILE A 267 15.61 23.83 -4.44
N ARG A 268 15.61 22.92 -5.43
CA ARG A 268 16.23 21.59 -5.30
C ARG A 268 17.74 21.67 -5.09
N LEU A 269 18.43 22.55 -5.82
CA LEU A 269 19.88 22.78 -5.65
C LEU A 269 20.19 23.37 -4.27
N GLU A 270 19.41 24.36 -3.83
CA GLU A 270 19.54 24.95 -2.49
C GLU A 270 19.34 23.90 -1.38
N TYR A 271 18.33 23.03 -1.51
CA TYR A 271 18.07 21.96 -0.56
C TYR A 271 19.20 20.94 -0.50
N GLN A 272 19.73 20.51 -1.66
CA GLN A 272 20.84 19.57 -1.72
C GLN A 272 22.12 20.13 -1.06
N ASP A 273 22.42 21.41 -1.27
CA ASP A 273 23.55 22.08 -0.64
C ASP A 273 23.40 22.15 0.90
N ILE A 274 22.18 22.43 1.39
CA ILE A 274 21.89 22.42 2.84
C ILE A 274 22.08 21.02 3.45
N VAL A 275 21.60 19.98 2.77
CA VAL A 275 21.76 18.59 3.22
C VAL A 275 23.23 18.18 3.22
N ALA A 276 23.97 18.50 2.17
CA ALA A 276 25.41 18.21 2.06
C ALA A 276 26.23 18.91 3.15
N LYS A 277 25.96 20.19 3.43
CA LYS A 277 26.64 20.95 4.48
C LYS A 277 26.36 20.44 5.89
N LYS A 278 25.18 19.88 6.15
CA LYS A 278 24.84 19.27 7.45
C LYS A 278 25.55 17.94 7.65
N LEU A 279 25.72 17.15 6.60
CA LEU A 279 26.44 15.87 6.65
C LEU A 279 27.95 16.03 6.91
N GLN A 280 28.56 17.15 6.49
CA GLN A 280 29.98 17.44 6.73
C GLN A 280 30.28 17.99 8.14
N ARG A 281 29.25 18.36 8.91
CA ARG A 281 29.38 18.91 10.28
C ARG A 281 29.08 17.88 11.38
N GLN A 282 28.81 16.64 11.01
CA GLN A 282 28.64 15.48 11.89
C GLN A 282 29.89 14.60 11.80
#